data_AF-A0A3B9I6R8-F1
#
_entry.id   AF-A0A3B9I6R8-F1
#
_cell.length_a   1.000
_cell.length_b   1.000
_cell.length_c   1.000
_cell.angle_alpha   90.00
_cell.angle_beta   90.00
_cell.angle_gamma   90.00
#
_symmetry.space_group_name_H-M   'P 1'
#
loop_
_entity.id
_entity.type
_entity.pdbx_description
1 polymer ?
#
loop_
_entity_poly.entity_id
_entity_poly.type
_entity_poly.pdbx_seq_one_letter_code
_entity_poly.pdbx_strand_id
1 'polypeptide(L)'
;MHKLHILGLGTGKSEELSYKAYNLINSEKPKYARTIRHPVLTEQSYKNLKAFDEIFEKEDNLEQVYQIIKETLDYALDQYDEIIYIVPGSPYIGDRIVDSYLNEQHGIEIDIIDGCSFIDKAIKLSGTQNMRVNIIDGQVLNQYSIDIHGDNIICGIESQALASRIKIELTEIYPYDTNVIFMDILKNKREQISLFELDRQENYDYSTYIFVESIDITMLDMYNINDLKNLMSLLRGPDGCPWDRKQTHMSLRECVVEEAYEVVDAIENNDVDNLVEELGDLLLQVVFHSQIAAEEGYFNFEDVIAGICKKLYSRHPHVFLDSKAHDETEAKLNWDEIKEKEKKTSSYTEKIAGIPQSMSPLTRGYKIQSKAAEVGFDWPNASGAVLKVKEEIAELMEAYETMDAVKIEDEIGDLIFAIINFARFMGINPDIALNKTNKKFIRRFEFIEKNADKDLKDMTLEEMDYLWELSKRH
;
A
#
# COMPACT_ATOMS: atom_id res chain seq x y z
N MET A 1 -27.02 -28.13 -33.24
CA MET A 1 -26.50 -27.08 -32.36
C MET A 1 -25.83 -27.84 -31.24
N HIS A 2 -24.50 -27.72 -31.13
CA HIS A 2 -23.77 -28.44 -30.08
C HIS A 2 -24.26 -27.96 -28.71
N LYS A 3 -24.28 -28.85 -27.73
CA LYS A 3 -24.75 -28.52 -26.39
C LYS A 3 -23.78 -29.02 -25.32
N LEU A 4 -23.36 -28.08 -24.48
CA LEU A 4 -22.46 -28.31 -23.37
C LEU A 4 -23.26 -28.27 -22.07
N HIS A 5 -23.36 -29.40 -21.38
CA HIS A 5 -23.88 -29.40 -20.02
C HIS A 5 -22.75 -29.16 -19.03
N ILE A 6 -22.85 -28.11 -18.22
CA ILE A 6 -21.87 -27.83 -17.16
C ILE A 6 -22.48 -28.25 -15.83
N LEU A 7 -21.90 -29.27 -15.21
CA LEU A 7 -22.41 -29.93 -14.02
C LEU A 7 -21.54 -29.61 -12.80
N GLY A 8 -22.11 -28.91 -11.83
CA GLY A 8 -21.52 -28.74 -10.50
C GLY A 8 -21.81 -29.94 -9.60
N LEU A 9 -20.77 -30.54 -9.03
CA LEU A 9 -20.91 -31.67 -8.12
C LEU A 9 -21.27 -31.28 -6.68
N GLY A 10 -21.21 -29.99 -6.35
CA GLY A 10 -21.37 -29.52 -4.98
C GLY A 10 -20.13 -29.81 -4.12
N THR A 11 -20.31 -29.84 -2.81
CA THR A 11 -19.23 -29.96 -1.80
C THR A 11 -19.12 -31.32 -1.14
N GLY A 12 -19.96 -32.27 -1.54
CA GLY A 12 -20.24 -33.45 -0.72
C GLY A 12 -20.32 -34.74 -1.53
N LYS A 13 -21.12 -35.66 -1.00
CA LYS A 13 -21.31 -37.00 -1.58
C LYS A 13 -22.44 -37.03 -2.59
N SER A 14 -22.60 -38.18 -3.26
CA SER A 14 -23.62 -38.39 -4.29
C SER A 14 -25.06 -38.09 -3.83
N GLU A 15 -25.33 -38.19 -2.53
CA GLU A 15 -26.63 -37.87 -1.90
C GLU A 15 -26.94 -36.38 -1.81
N GLU A 16 -25.94 -35.51 -1.92
CA GLU A 16 -26.08 -34.04 -1.89
C GLU A 16 -26.28 -33.45 -3.29
N LEU A 17 -26.20 -34.26 -4.35
CA LEU A 17 -26.46 -33.83 -5.72
C LEU A 17 -27.92 -33.39 -5.88
N SER A 18 -28.14 -32.32 -6.63
CA SER A 18 -29.49 -32.01 -7.10
C SER A 18 -30.03 -33.16 -7.94
N TYR A 19 -31.36 -33.35 -7.95
CA TYR A 19 -31.97 -34.42 -8.74
C TYR A 19 -31.62 -34.31 -10.24
N LYS A 20 -31.50 -33.08 -10.76
CA LYS A 20 -31.06 -32.82 -12.15
C LYS A 20 -29.60 -33.26 -12.34
N ALA A 21 -28.71 -32.93 -11.40
CA ALA A 21 -27.30 -33.33 -11.42
C ALA A 21 -27.12 -34.84 -11.40
N TYR A 22 -27.83 -35.51 -10.48
CA TYR A 22 -27.81 -36.97 -10.35
C TYR A 22 -28.26 -37.68 -11.64
N ASN A 23 -29.35 -37.21 -12.27
CA ASN A 23 -29.81 -37.82 -13.52
C ASN A 23 -28.82 -37.61 -14.67
N LEU A 24 -28.22 -36.42 -14.76
CA LEU A 24 -27.31 -36.08 -15.84
C LEU A 24 -25.98 -36.85 -15.75
N ILE A 25 -25.39 -36.92 -14.55
CA ILE A 25 -24.12 -37.63 -14.34
C ILE A 25 -24.25 -39.13 -14.57
N ASN A 26 -25.44 -39.70 -14.38
CA ASN A 26 -25.71 -41.12 -14.65
C ASN A 26 -26.14 -41.42 -16.10
N SER A 27 -26.20 -40.41 -16.98
CA SER A 27 -26.51 -40.61 -18.40
C SER A 27 -25.37 -41.28 -19.17
N GLU A 28 -25.62 -41.76 -20.39
CA GLU A 28 -24.59 -42.37 -21.25
C GLU A 28 -23.75 -41.33 -22.01
N LYS A 29 -24.03 -40.02 -21.87
CA LYS A 29 -23.31 -38.95 -22.57
C LYS A 29 -21.81 -38.94 -22.21
N PRO A 30 -20.90 -38.52 -23.12
CA PRO A 30 -19.49 -38.31 -22.78
C PRO A 30 -19.34 -37.29 -21.64
N LYS A 31 -18.48 -37.60 -20.68
CA LYS A 31 -18.25 -36.81 -19.47
C LYS A 31 -16.78 -36.46 -19.35
N TYR A 32 -16.52 -35.20 -19.02
CA TYR A 32 -15.19 -34.65 -18.85
C TYR A 32 -15.15 -33.96 -17.49
N ALA A 33 -14.38 -34.47 -16.55
CA ALA A 33 -14.25 -33.88 -15.22
C ALA A 33 -12.96 -33.08 -15.09
N ARG A 34 -13.04 -31.90 -14.48
CA ARG A 34 -11.85 -31.11 -14.13
C ARG A 34 -10.89 -31.92 -13.26
N THR A 35 -11.41 -32.66 -12.29
CA THR A 35 -10.64 -33.55 -11.42
C THR A 35 -11.45 -34.78 -11.05
N ILE A 36 -10.79 -35.93 -10.93
CA ILE A 36 -11.38 -37.16 -10.41
C ILE A 36 -11.43 -37.17 -8.88
N ARG A 37 -10.70 -36.28 -8.20
CA ARG A 37 -10.51 -36.21 -6.74
C ARG A 37 -11.74 -35.65 -5.98
N HIS A 38 -12.94 -35.79 -6.54
CA HIS A 38 -14.19 -35.38 -5.89
C HIS A 38 -14.93 -36.61 -5.32
N PRO A 39 -15.48 -36.56 -4.09
CA PRO A 39 -16.14 -37.72 -3.46
C PRO A 39 -17.16 -38.43 -4.38
N VAL A 40 -18.07 -37.66 -5.01
CA VAL A 40 -19.06 -38.16 -5.98
C VAL A 40 -18.45 -39.03 -7.09
N LEU A 41 -17.26 -38.68 -7.60
CA LEU A 41 -16.58 -39.38 -8.69
C LEU A 41 -15.76 -40.58 -8.22
N THR A 42 -15.35 -40.57 -6.95
CA THR A 42 -14.58 -41.67 -6.33
C THR A 42 -15.47 -42.76 -5.73
N GLU A 43 -16.72 -42.44 -5.35
CA GLU A 43 -17.66 -43.39 -4.73
C GLU A 43 -18.13 -44.49 -5.70
N GLN A 44 -18.18 -44.20 -6.99
CA GLN A 44 -18.63 -45.14 -8.02
C GLN A 44 -18.05 -44.80 -9.40
N SER A 45 -18.01 -45.79 -10.29
CA SER A 45 -17.54 -45.58 -11.67
C SER A 45 -18.67 -45.08 -12.57
N TYR A 46 -18.39 -44.02 -13.33
CA TYR A 46 -19.30 -43.49 -14.35
C TYR A 46 -18.82 -43.89 -15.75
N LYS A 47 -19.75 -44.31 -16.61
CA LYS A 47 -19.44 -44.63 -18.00
C LYS A 47 -19.03 -43.38 -18.76
N ASN A 48 -18.14 -43.53 -19.74
CA ASN A 48 -17.69 -42.47 -20.64
C ASN A 48 -17.11 -41.23 -19.91
N LEU A 49 -16.52 -41.43 -18.72
CA LEU A 49 -15.87 -40.38 -17.94
C LEU A 49 -14.38 -40.32 -18.24
N LYS A 50 -13.89 -39.11 -18.53
CA LYS A 50 -12.47 -38.75 -18.58
C LYS A 50 -12.22 -37.62 -17.61
N ALA A 51 -11.10 -37.63 -16.90
CA ALA A 51 -10.72 -36.55 -16.01
C ALA A 51 -9.41 -35.90 -16.46
N PHE A 52 -9.19 -34.65 -16.11
CA PHE A 52 -8.05 -33.85 -16.57
C PHE A 52 -6.88 -33.76 -15.59
N ASP A 53 -6.88 -34.55 -14.50
CA ASP A 53 -5.84 -34.52 -13.46
C ASP A 53 -4.42 -34.66 -14.03
N GLU A 54 -4.20 -35.55 -15.01
CA GLU A 54 -2.89 -35.72 -15.65
C GLU A 54 -2.38 -34.46 -16.37
N ILE A 55 -3.26 -33.56 -16.82
CA ILE A 55 -2.86 -32.31 -17.48
C ILE A 55 -2.34 -31.33 -16.44
N PHE A 56 -3.02 -31.24 -15.28
CA PHE A 56 -2.58 -30.42 -14.15
C PHE A 56 -1.24 -30.91 -13.57
N GLU A 57 -0.92 -32.20 -13.68
CA GLU A 57 0.36 -32.76 -13.20
C GLU A 57 1.53 -32.57 -14.17
N LYS A 58 1.27 -32.42 -15.48
CA LYS A 58 2.31 -32.37 -16.52
C LYS A 58 2.74 -30.95 -16.88
N GLU A 59 1.84 -29.98 -16.77
CA GLU A 59 2.08 -28.62 -17.22
C GLU A 59 2.35 -27.68 -16.04
N ASP A 60 3.45 -26.94 -16.09
CA ASP A 60 3.79 -25.94 -15.08
C ASP A 60 3.01 -24.62 -15.25
N ASN A 61 2.34 -24.44 -16.39
CA ASN A 61 1.62 -23.22 -16.75
C ASN A 61 0.10 -23.44 -16.79
N LEU A 62 -0.62 -22.79 -15.86
CA LEU A 62 -2.08 -22.89 -15.75
C LEU A 62 -2.83 -22.41 -17.01
N GLU A 63 -2.36 -21.38 -17.71
CA GLU A 63 -3.00 -20.94 -18.96
C GLU A 63 -2.91 -22.02 -20.04
N GLN A 64 -1.78 -22.73 -20.11
CA GLN A 64 -1.62 -23.85 -21.03
C GLN A 64 -2.54 -25.01 -20.64
N VAL A 65 -2.65 -25.33 -19.34
CA VAL A 65 -3.61 -26.33 -18.85
C VAL A 65 -5.02 -25.99 -19.30
N TYR A 66 -5.45 -24.74 -19.09
CA TYR A 66 -6.80 -24.32 -19.44
C TYR A 66 -7.04 -24.35 -20.96
N GLN A 67 -6.06 -23.93 -21.75
CA GLN A 67 -6.13 -24.01 -23.21
C GLN A 67 -6.31 -25.46 -23.69
N ILE A 68 -5.50 -26.39 -23.19
CA ILE A 68 -5.58 -27.82 -23.57
C ILE A 68 -6.94 -28.43 -23.18
N ILE A 69 -7.44 -28.12 -21.98
CA ILE A 69 -8.76 -28.58 -21.54
C ILE A 69 -9.85 -28.04 -22.47
N LYS A 70 -9.80 -26.74 -22.81
CA LYS A 70 -10.77 -26.11 -23.68
C LYS A 70 -10.79 -26.73 -25.07
N GLU A 71 -9.63 -26.87 -25.70
CA GLU A 71 -9.48 -27.52 -27.02
C GLU A 71 -9.99 -28.97 -27.00
N THR A 72 -9.77 -29.69 -25.90
CA THR A 72 -10.27 -31.06 -25.73
C THR A 72 -11.81 -31.12 -25.66
N LEU A 73 -12.42 -30.14 -24.98
CA LEU A 73 -13.88 -30.04 -24.87
C LEU A 73 -14.52 -29.60 -26.19
N ASP A 74 -13.92 -28.65 -26.91
CA ASP A 74 -14.37 -28.21 -28.23
C ASP A 74 -14.33 -29.38 -29.24
N TYR A 75 -13.22 -30.11 -29.27
CA TYR A 75 -13.10 -31.32 -30.09
C TYR A 75 -14.17 -32.36 -29.72
N ALA A 76 -14.50 -32.52 -28.43
CA ALA A 76 -15.52 -33.44 -28.00
C ALA A 76 -16.94 -33.00 -28.42
N LEU A 77 -17.23 -31.70 -28.39
CA LEU A 77 -18.50 -31.14 -28.88
C LEU A 77 -18.69 -31.43 -30.38
N ASP A 78 -17.63 -31.28 -31.17
CA ASP A 78 -17.64 -31.60 -32.60
C ASP A 78 -17.91 -33.09 -32.88
N GLN A 79 -17.50 -33.99 -31.97
CA GLN A 79 -17.66 -35.44 -32.15
C GLN A 79 -19.02 -35.98 -31.67
N TYR A 80 -19.59 -35.43 -30.59
CA TYR A 80 -20.70 -36.07 -29.87
C TYR A 80 -22.00 -35.27 -29.83
N ASP A 81 -22.03 -34.05 -30.39
CA ASP A 81 -23.14 -33.07 -30.33
C ASP A 81 -23.51 -32.59 -28.91
N GLU A 82 -23.52 -33.48 -27.92
CA GLU A 82 -23.83 -33.23 -26.52
C GLU A 82 -22.78 -33.86 -25.60
N ILE A 83 -22.14 -33.05 -24.76
CA ILE A 83 -21.19 -33.51 -23.74
C ILE A 83 -21.49 -32.92 -22.36
N ILE A 84 -20.92 -33.52 -21.32
CA ILE A 84 -21.01 -33.05 -19.94
C ILE A 84 -19.60 -32.65 -19.47
N TYR A 85 -19.42 -31.39 -19.10
CA TYR A 85 -18.26 -30.93 -18.34
C TYR A 85 -18.60 -30.86 -16.86
N ILE A 86 -17.74 -31.42 -16.01
CA ILE A 86 -18.00 -31.63 -14.59
C ILE A 86 -16.96 -30.86 -13.77
N VAL A 87 -17.45 -30.04 -12.83
CA VAL A 87 -16.63 -29.22 -11.93
C VAL A 87 -16.97 -29.49 -10.46
N PRO A 88 -15.98 -29.41 -9.55
CA PRO A 88 -16.27 -29.45 -8.12
C PRO A 88 -17.03 -28.18 -7.69
N GLY A 89 -17.91 -28.30 -6.70
CA GLY A 89 -18.68 -27.16 -6.20
C GLY A 89 -19.73 -26.64 -7.17
N SER A 90 -19.84 -25.31 -7.24
CA SER A 90 -20.74 -24.59 -8.16
C SER A 90 -19.99 -24.19 -9.42
N PRO A 91 -20.58 -24.33 -10.62
CA PRO A 91 -19.97 -23.86 -11.87
C PRO A 91 -19.73 -22.35 -11.93
N TYR A 92 -20.35 -21.57 -11.05
CA TYR A 92 -20.24 -20.11 -11.05
C TYR A 92 -19.02 -19.58 -10.28
N ILE A 93 -18.22 -20.45 -9.64
CA ILE A 93 -17.17 -20.02 -8.71
C ILE A 93 -15.84 -20.67 -9.05
N GLY A 94 -14.83 -19.86 -9.40
CA GLY A 94 -13.43 -20.27 -9.44
C GLY A 94 -13.06 -21.26 -10.56
N ASP A 95 -13.87 -21.34 -11.63
CA ASP A 95 -13.57 -22.19 -12.80
C ASP A 95 -13.43 -21.38 -14.08
N ARG A 96 -12.19 -21.25 -14.56
CA ARG A 96 -11.86 -20.46 -15.76
C ARG A 96 -12.36 -21.10 -17.06
N ILE A 97 -12.53 -22.43 -17.10
CA ILE A 97 -13.07 -23.10 -18.28
C ILE A 97 -14.54 -22.72 -18.43
N VAL A 98 -15.31 -22.82 -17.34
CA VAL A 98 -16.71 -22.39 -17.33
C VAL A 98 -16.85 -20.91 -17.68
N ASP A 99 -16.04 -20.04 -17.06
CA ASP A 99 -16.04 -18.61 -17.36
C ASP A 99 -15.78 -18.32 -18.84
N SER A 100 -14.83 -19.04 -19.46
CA SER A 100 -14.52 -18.88 -20.88
C SER A 100 -15.71 -19.22 -21.79
N TYR A 101 -16.47 -20.28 -21.48
CA TYR A 101 -17.67 -20.66 -22.25
C TYR A 101 -18.83 -19.68 -22.03
N LEU A 102 -18.95 -19.09 -20.84
CA LEU A 102 -20.01 -18.12 -20.55
C LEU A 102 -19.76 -16.75 -21.20
N ASN A 103 -18.50 -16.35 -21.33
CA ASN A 103 -18.14 -15.05 -21.88
C ASN A 103 -17.99 -15.06 -23.42
N GLU A 104 -17.72 -16.21 -24.03
CA GLU A 104 -17.62 -16.33 -25.48
C GLU A 104 -18.97 -16.69 -26.11
N GLN A 105 -19.55 -15.78 -26.90
CA GLN A 105 -20.78 -16.04 -27.66
C GLN A 105 -20.50 -16.96 -28.86
N HIS A 106 -20.47 -18.27 -28.61
CA HIS A 106 -20.39 -19.30 -29.64
C HIS A 106 -21.74 -19.99 -29.84
N GLY A 107 -21.96 -20.56 -31.03
CA GLY A 107 -23.18 -21.27 -31.45
C GLY A 107 -23.43 -22.61 -30.72
N ILE A 108 -23.08 -22.67 -29.44
CA ILE A 108 -23.19 -23.80 -28.52
C ILE A 108 -24.27 -23.46 -27.49
N GLU A 109 -25.19 -24.39 -27.24
CA GLU A 109 -26.17 -24.29 -26.16
C GLU A 109 -25.49 -24.65 -24.84
N ILE A 110 -25.48 -23.75 -23.86
CA ILE A 110 -24.94 -24.03 -22.53
C ILE A 110 -26.09 -24.31 -21.56
N ASP A 111 -26.09 -25.49 -20.94
CA ASP A 111 -27.03 -25.87 -19.87
C ASP A 111 -26.24 -26.06 -18.57
N ILE A 112 -26.40 -25.12 -17.64
CA ILE A 112 -25.76 -25.19 -16.33
C ILE A 112 -26.66 -25.94 -15.34
N ILE A 113 -26.07 -26.93 -14.67
CA ILE A 113 -26.66 -27.64 -13.55
C ILE A 113 -25.82 -27.28 -12.33
N ASP A 114 -26.38 -26.39 -11.52
CA ASP A 114 -25.69 -25.87 -10.35
C ASP A 114 -25.56 -26.91 -9.21
N GLY A 115 -24.56 -26.69 -8.37
CA GLY A 115 -24.25 -27.47 -7.17
C GLY A 115 -23.90 -26.53 -6.01
N CYS A 116 -23.99 -27.02 -4.76
CA CYS A 116 -23.64 -26.20 -3.59
C CYS A 116 -22.20 -25.71 -3.70
N SER A 117 -21.97 -24.40 -3.55
CA SER A 117 -20.62 -23.86 -3.67
C SER A 117 -19.76 -24.17 -2.45
N PHE A 118 -18.43 -24.16 -2.63
CA PHE A 118 -17.49 -24.33 -1.53
C PHE A 118 -17.58 -23.17 -0.54
N ILE A 119 -17.91 -21.97 -1.02
CA ILE A 119 -18.11 -20.77 -0.20
C ILE A 119 -19.33 -20.95 0.72
N ASP A 120 -20.47 -21.44 0.21
CA ASP A 120 -21.66 -21.67 1.03
C ASP A 120 -21.37 -22.64 2.19
N LYS A 121 -20.57 -23.67 1.91
CA LYS A 121 -20.16 -24.66 2.90
C LYS A 121 -19.12 -24.07 3.86
N ALA A 122 -18.19 -23.24 3.39
CA ALA A 122 -17.22 -22.53 4.21
C ALA A 122 -17.91 -21.58 5.21
N ILE A 123 -18.93 -20.82 4.78
CA ILE A 123 -19.74 -19.98 5.67
C ILE A 123 -20.40 -20.84 6.76
N LYS A 124 -21.04 -21.95 6.39
CA LYS A 124 -21.64 -22.88 7.37
C LYS A 124 -20.61 -23.48 8.33
N LEU A 125 -19.44 -23.86 7.83
CA LEU A 125 -18.37 -24.44 8.64
C LEU A 125 -17.71 -23.40 9.54
N SER A 126 -17.58 -22.14 9.13
CA SER A 126 -17.10 -21.07 10.03
C SER A 126 -18.02 -20.88 11.23
N GLY A 127 -19.33 -21.05 11.02
CA GLY A 127 -20.36 -20.79 12.02
C GLY A 127 -20.71 -19.31 12.16
N THR A 128 -20.13 -18.44 11.32
CA THR A 128 -20.45 -17.02 11.35
C THR A 128 -21.92 -16.75 11.06
N GLN A 129 -22.46 -15.76 11.76
CA GLN A 129 -23.74 -15.12 11.45
C GLN A 129 -23.54 -13.67 10.99
N ASN A 130 -22.29 -13.21 10.88
CA ASN A 130 -21.95 -11.89 10.39
C ASN A 130 -22.34 -11.80 8.91
N MET A 131 -22.99 -10.70 8.53
CA MET A 131 -23.35 -10.44 7.13
C MET A 131 -22.21 -9.76 6.37
N ARG A 132 -21.20 -9.26 7.09
CA ARG A 132 -19.97 -8.71 6.53
C ARG A 132 -18.93 -9.81 6.42
N VAL A 133 -19.04 -10.61 5.37
CA VAL A 133 -18.08 -11.67 5.03
C VAL A 133 -17.33 -11.28 3.76
N ASN A 134 -16.01 -11.19 3.87
CA ASN A 134 -15.10 -11.00 2.77
C ASN A 134 -14.60 -12.36 2.28
N ILE A 135 -14.65 -12.60 0.97
CA ILE A 135 -14.24 -13.86 0.34
C ILE A 135 -13.02 -13.55 -0.52
N ILE A 136 -11.90 -14.21 -0.21
CA ILE A 136 -10.60 -13.87 -0.75
C ILE A 136 -10.00 -15.12 -1.38
N ASP A 137 -9.55 -15.01 -2.64
CA ASP A 137 -8.74 -16.06 -3.25
C ASP A 137 -7.34 -16.06 -2.63
N GLY A 138 -6.96 -17.18 -2.01
CA GLY A 138 -5.67 -17.35 -1.34
C GLY A 138 -4.48 -17.13 -2.27
N GLN A 139 -4.62 -17.37 -3.59
CA GLN A 139 -3.53 -17.19 -4.55
C GLN A 139 -3.16 -15.72 -4.78
N VAL A 140 -4.13 -14.81 -4.71
CA VAL A 140 -3.92 -13.36 -4.93
C VAL A 140 -3.91 -12.54 -3.65
N LEU A 141 -4.11 -13.19 -2.50
CA LEU A 141 -4.11 -12.57 -1.19
C LEU A 141 -2.82 -11.78 -0.96
N ASN A 142 -3.00 -10.57 -0.45
CA ASN A 142 -1.99 -9.73 0.16
C ASN A 142 -2.59 -9.01 1.39
N GLN A 143 -1.77 -8.36 2.20
CA GLN A 143 -2.18 -7.62 3.39
C GLN A 143 -3.31 -6.58 3.16
N TYR A 144 -3.45 -6.04 1.95
CA TYR A 144 -4.52 -5.06 1.63
C TYR A 144 -5.86 -5.71 1.26
N SER A 145 -5.91 -7.04 1.14
CA SER A 145 -7.12 -7.80 0.77
C SER A 145 -8.04 -8.07 1.96
N ILE A 146 -7.53 -7.91 3.18
CA ILE A 146 -8.22 -8.26 4.42
C ILE A 146 -9.04 -7.09 4.93
N ASP A 147 -10.28 -7.38 5.33
CA ASP A 147 -11.14 -6.44 6.04
C ASP A 147 -11.21 -6.87 7.50
N ILE A 148 -10.47 -6.19 8.38
CA ILE A 148 -10.41 -6.55 9.82
C ILE A 148 -11.74 -6.38 10.56
N HIS A 149 -12.72 -5.68 9.98
CA HIS A 149 -14.06 -5.51 10.59
C HIS A 149 -15.10 -6.49 10.02
N GLY A 150 -14.73 -7.21 8.98
CA GLY A 150 -15.52 -8.30 8.42
C GLY A 150 -14.90 -9.64 8.79
N ASP A 151 -15.70 -10.68 8.71
CA ASP A 151 -15.15 -12.02 8.72
C ASP A 151 -14.50 -12.30 7.38
N ASN A 152 -13.32 -12.92 7.37
CA ASN A 152 -12.57 -13.18 6.16
C ASN A 152 -12.49 -14.69 5.91
N ILE A 153 -13.00 -15.13 4.76
CA ILE A 153 -12.85 -16.50 4.27
C ILE A 153 -11.81 -16.49 3.15
N ILE A 154 -10.69 -17.16 3.38
CA ILE A 154 -9.61 -17.28 2.41
C ILE A 154 -9.69 -18.67 1.77
N CYS A 155 -9.89 -18.68 0.46
CA CYS A 155 -10.22 -19.84 -0.35
C CYS A 155 -8.97 -20.47 -0.99
N GLY A 156 -9.04 -21.77 -1.28
CA GLY A 156 -8.11 -22.42 -2.22
C GLY A 156 -6.66 -22.48 -1.75
N ILE A 157 -6.43 -22.89 -0.50
CA ILE A 157 -5.08 -23.05 0.06
C ILE A 157 -4.54 -24.42 -0.35
N GLU A 158 -4.01 -24.50 -1.57
CA GLU A 158 -3.65 -25.75 -2.25
C GLU A 158 -2.29 -26.33 -1.84
N SER A 159 -1.45 -25.59 -1.12
CA SER A 159 -0.12 -26.05 -0.73
C SER A 159 0.36 -25.47 0.59
N GLN A 160 1.32 -26.15 1.20
CA GLN A 160 2.01 -25.66 2.39
C GLN A 160 2.75 -24.34 2.12
N ALA A 161 3.34 -24.18 0.94
CA ALA A 161 4.01 -22.96 0.53
C ALA A 161 3.02 -21.78 0.49
N LEU A 162 1.83 -21.99 -0.08
CA LEU A 162 0.77 -20.99 -0.10
C LEU A 162 0.27 -20.66 1.31
N ALA A 163 0.07 -21.67 2.16
CA ALA A 163 -0.29 -21.48 3.56
C ALA A 163 0.74 -20.65 4.34
N SER A 164 2.05 -20.87 4.10
CA SER A 164 3.13 -20.11 4.72
C SER A 164 3.13 -18.65 4.29
N ARG A 165 2.89 -18.38 2.99
CA ARG A 165 2.73 -17.01 2.48
C ARG A 165 1.52 -16.31 3.10
N ILE A 166 0.35 -16.97 3.10
CA ILE A 166 -0.88 -16.43 3.70
C ILE A 166 -0.67 -16.14 5.19
N LYS A 167 0.01 -17.04 5.91
CA LYS A 167 0.36 -16.82 7.32
C LYS A 167 1.15 -15.52 7.50
N ILE A 168 2.20 -15.31 6.71
CA ILE A 168 3.04 -14.10 6.80
C ILE A 168 2.18 -12.85 6.57
N GLU A 169 1.41 -12.82 5.48
CA GLU A 169 0.51 -11.71 5.13
C GLU A 169 -0.50 -11.41 6.24
N LEU A 170 -1.04 -12.45 6.89
CA LEU A 170 -1.96 -12.29 8.01
C LEU A 170 -1.26 -11.83 9.29
N THR A 171 -0.01 -12.23 9.54
CA THR A 171 0.73 -11.80 10.74
C THR A 171 1.25 -10.36 10.69
N GLU A 172 1.29 -9.75 9.51
CA GLU A 172 1.48 -8.29 9.37
C GLU A 172 0.27 -7.50 9.89
N ILE A 173 -0.87 -8.18 10.02
CA ILE A 173 -2.13 -7.61 10.47
C ILE A 173 -2.39 -8.17 11.88
N TYR A 174 -2.83 -9.42 11.97
CA TYR A 174 -3.24 -10.06 13.21
C TYR A 174 -2.07 -10.51 14.08
N PRO A 175 -2.23 -10.50 15.42
CA PRO A 175 -1.31 -11.18 16.33
C PRO A 175 -1.08 -12.64 15.92
N TYR A 176 0.16 -13.12 16.05
CA TYR A 176 0.54 -14.45 15.56
C TYR A 176 -0.20 -15.61 16.24
N ASP A 177 -0.71 -15.41 17.45
CA ASP A 177 -1.49 -16.35 18.25
C ASP A 177 -3.01 -16.24 18.04
N THR A 178 -3.45 -15.39 17.10
CA THR A 178 -4.86 -15.27 16.71
C THR A 178 -5.44 -16.63 16.33
N ASN A 179 -6.60 -16.96 16.87
CA ASN A 179 -7.31 -18.18 16.51
C ASN A 179 -7.93 -18.05 15.12
N VAL A 180 -7.65 -19.03 14.26
CA VAL A 180 -8.27 -19.16 12.93
C VAL A 180 -8.96 -20.50 12.81
N ILE A 181 -10.00 -20.58 11.98
CA ILE A 181 -10.68 -21.84 11.70
C ILE A 181 -10.13 -22.39 10.39
N PHE A 182 -9.35 -23.47 10.48
CA PHE A 182 -8.89 -24.26 9.34
C PHE A 182 -9.98 -25.23 8.90
N MET A 183 -10.32 -25.23 7.61
CA MET A 183 -11.46 -25.96 7.07
C MET A 183 -11.04 -26.82 5.87
N ASP A 184 -11.52 -28.06 5.85
CA ASP A 184 -11.56 -28.89 4.66
C ASP A 184 -13.02 -29.06 4.25
N ILE A 185 -13.38 -28.36 3.17
CA ILE A 185 -14.76 -28.23 2.71
C ILE A 185 -15.32 -29.58 2.25
N LEU A 186 -14.53 -30.37 1.51
CA LEU A 186 -14.95 -31.67 0.98
C LEU A 186 -15.05 -32.73 2.07
N LYS A 187 -14.15 -32.69 3.06
CA LYS A 187 -14.20 -33.60 4.21
C LYS A 187 -15.19 -33.16 5.28
N ASN A 188 -15.84 -31.99 5.11
CA ASN A 188 -16.74 -31.38 6.09
C ASN A 188 -16.09 -31.30 7.48
N LYS A 189 -14.79 -30.97 7.53
CA LYS A 189 -13.99 -30.87 8.75
C LYS A 189 -13.64 -29.41 9.00
N ARG A 190 -13.71 -28.99 10.26
CA ARG A 190 -13.13 -27.74 10.73
C ARG A 190 -12.31 -27.97 12.00
N GLU A 191 -11.30 -27.15 12.19
CA GLU A 191 -10.44 -27.18 13.36
C GLU A 191 -10.01 -25.75 13.71
N GLN A 192 -10.01 -25.41 14.99
CA GLN A 192 -9.49 -24.13 15.45
C GLN A 192 -7.99 -24.32 15.71
N ILE A 193 -7.16 -23.50 15.07
CA ILE A 193 -5.71 -23.50 15.21
C ILE A 193 -5.21 -22.09 15.50
N SER A 194 -4.00 -21.95 16.00
CA SER A 194 -3.36 -20.63 16.04
C SER A 194 -2.84 -20.25 14.67
N LEU A 195 -2.87 -18.97 14.31
CA LEU A 195 -2.42 -18.47 13.00
C LEU A 195 -0.98 -18.90 12.67
N PHE A 196 -0.08 -18.90 13.65
CA PHE A 196 1.30 -19.35 13.45
C PHE A 196 1.45 -20.83 13.06
N GLU A 197 0.41 -21.66 13.28
CA GLU A 197 0.36 -23.08 12.92
C GLU A 197 -0.23 -23.32 11.52
N LEU A 198 -0.67 -22.26 10.83
CA LEU A 198 -1.36 -22.36 9.55
C LEU A 198 -0.58 -23.16 8.51
N ASP A 199 0.74 -23.04 8.47
CA ASP A 199 1.62 -23.74 7.53
C ASP A 199 2.18 -25.08 8.06
N ARG A 200 1.67 -25.54 9.20
CA ARG A 200 2.02 -26.84 9.82
C ARG A 200 0.91 -27.89 9.68
N GLN A 201 -0.20 -27.52 9.06
CA GLN A 201 -1.29 -28.45 8.77
C GLN A 201 -0.89 -29.40 7.64
N GLU A 202 -1.55 -30.56 7.59
CA GLU A 202 -1.35 -31.56 6.55
C GLU A 202 -2.49 -31.53 5.53
N ASN A 203 -2.22 -31.99 4.30
CA ASN A 203 -3.22 -32.22 3.25
C ASN A 203 -3.94 -30.97 2.73
N TYR A 204 -3.19 -29.90 2.43
CA TYR A 204 -3.68 -28.76 1.65
C TYR A 204 -4.22 -29.21 0.29
N ASP A 205 -5.35 -28.67 -0.11
CA ASP A 205 -6.01 -28.96 -1.38
C ASP A 205 -6.87 -27.75 -1.82
N TYR A 206 -7.45 -27.82 -3.02
CA TYR A 206 -8.36 -26.78 -3.53
C TYR A 206 -9.62 -26.64 -2.66
N SER A 207 -9.91 -27.61 -1.79
CA SER A 207 -10.97 -27.58 -0.78
C SER A 207 -10.52 -27.09 0.59
N THR A 208 -9.27 -26.66 0.75
CA THR A 208 -8.75 -26.12 2.02
C THR A 208 -8.98 -24.61 2.11
N TYR A 209 -9.68 -24.19 3.15
CA TYR A 209 -10.09 -22.81 3.39
C TYR A 209 -9.70 -22.43 4.81
N ILE A 210 -9.49 -21.15 5.06
CA ILE A 210 -9.44 -20.63 6.43
C ILE A 210 -10.47 -19.55 6.64
N PHE A 211 -10.94 -19.45 7.87
CA PHE A 211 -11.77 -18.35 8.33
C PHE A 211 -11.04 -17.60 9.44
N VAL A 212 -11.01 -16.28 9.31
CA VAL A 212 -10.47 -15.34 10.28
C VAL A 212 -11.61 -14.43 10.71
N GLU A 213 -11.92 -14.42 12.00
CA GLU A 213 -13.01 -13.63 12.57
C GLU A 213 -12.66 -12.14 12.55
N SER A 214 -13.70 -11.29 12.42
CA SER A 214 -13.54 -9.84 12.57
C SER A 214 -13.01 -9.47 13.96
N ILE A 215 -12.24 -8.39 14.05
CA ILE A 215 -11.78 -7.82 15.31
C ILE A 215 -12.89 -6.94 15.89
N ASP A 216 -13.27 -7.19 17.16
CA ASP A 216 -14.22 -6.34 17.88
C ASP A 216 -13.59 -4.97 18.17
N ILE A 217 -14.29 -3.91 17.77
CA ILE A 217 -13.86 -2.50 17.92
C ILE A 217 -13.57 -2.14 19.39
N THR A 218 -14.17 -2.84 20.35
CA THR A 218 -13.99 -2.60 21.79
C THR A 218 -12.75 -3.25 22.38
N MET A 219 -12.07 -4.13 21.64
CA MET A 219 -10.88 -4.87 22.08
C MET A 219 -9.62 -4.54 21.26
N LEU A 220 -9.61 -3.42 20.54
CA LEU A 220 -8.63 -3.17 19.48
C LEU A 220 -7.21 -2.89 20.00
N ASP A 221 -6.30 -3.81 19.67
CA ASP A 221 -4.87 -3.53 19.47
C ASP A 221 -4.59 -3.05 18.03
N MET A 222 -5.62 -2.95 17.17
CA MET A 222 -5.47 -2.77 15.73
C MET A 222 -6.49 -1.78 15.14
N TYR A 223 -6.04 -0.85 14.31
CA TYR A 223 -6.88 0.12 13.62
C TYR A 223 -6.46 0.25 12.16
N ASN A 224 -7.40 0.56 11.27
CA ASN A 224 -7.11 0.91 9.88
C ASN A 224 -7.52 2.36 9.55
N ILE A 225 -7.27 2.77 8.31
CA ILE A 225 -7.57 4.15 7.88
C ILE A 225 -9.06 4.51 7.93
N ASN A 226 -9.96 3.54 7.74
CA ASN A 226 -11.40 3.79 7.87
C ASN A 226 -11.80 4.02 9.32
N ASP A 227 -11.15 3.35 10.29
CA ASP A 227 -11.36 3.66 11.71
C ASP A 227 -10.96 5.09 12.03
N LEU A 228 -9.78 5.52 11.57
CA LEU A 228 -9.31 6.89 11.79
C LEU A 228 -10.24 7.93 11.15
N LYS A 229 -10.72 7.68 9.92
CA LYS A 229 -11.72 8.53 9.27
C LYS A 229 -13.04 8.59 10.05
N ASN A 230 -13.54 7.44 10.50
CA ASN A 230 -14.77 7.35 11.28
C ASN A 230 -14.61 8.08 12.61
N LEU A 231 -13.50 7.88 13.31
CA LEU A 231 -13.17 8.56 14.55
C LEU A 231 -13.11 10.07 14.35
N MET A 232 -12.44 10.55 13.30
CA MET A 232 -12.37 11.98 12.99
C MET A 232 -13.75 12.57 12.69
N SER A 233 -14.59 11.86 11.94
CA SER A 233 -15.98 12.24 11.68
C SER A 233 -16.81 12.33 12.98
N LEU A 234 -16.63 11.39 13.91
CA LEU A 234 -17.27 11.42 15.23
C LEU A 234 -16.77 12.59 16.09
N LEU A 235 -15.46 12.82 16.15
CA LEU A 235 -14.83 13.91 16.90
C LEU A 235 -15.30 15.28 16.41
N ARG A 236 -15.54 15.43 15.10
CA ARG A 236 -16.04 16.66 14.49
C ARG A 236 -17.57 16.71 14.32
N GLY A 237 -18.27 15.63 14.66
CA GLY A 237 -19.72 15.54 14.59
C GLY A 237 -20.43 16.49 15.58
N PRO A 238 -21.76 16.63 15.51
CA PRO A 238 -22.53 17.53 16.39
C PRO A 238 -22.28 17.32 17.89
N ASP A 239 -22.16 16.05 18.28
CA ASP A 239 -21.90 15.60 19.66
C ASP A 239 -20.42 15.32 19.95
N GLY A 240 -19.54 15.70 19.02
CA GLY A 240 -18.10 15.50 19.09
C GLY A 240 -17.37 16.51 19.99
N CYS A 241 -16.05 16.46 19.96
CA CYS A 241 -15.16 17.33 20.72
C CYS A 241 -15.28 18.80 20.27
N PRO A 242 -15.60 19.75 21.17
CA PRO A 242 -15.75 21.16 20.81
C PRO A 242 -14.47 21.80 20.27
N TRP A 243 -13.30 21.32 20.69
CA TRP A 243 -12.01 21.81 20.20
C TRP A 243 -11.79 21.37 18.75
N ASP A 244 -11.98 20.07 18.46
CA ASP A 244 -11.81 19.51 17.11
C ASP A 244 -12.74 20.19 16.12
N ARG A 245 -14.03 20.33 16.47
CA ARG A 245 -15.04 21.01 15.65
C ARG A 245 -14.69 22.45 15.27
N LYS A 246 -14.00 23.17 16.15
CA LYS A 246 -13.65 24.58 15.94
C LYS A 246 -12.45 24.74 14.99
N GLN A 247 -11.69 23.68 14.75
CA GLN A 247 -10.52 23.73 13.87
C GLN A 247 -10.92 23.98 12.42
N THR A 248 -10.04 24.70 11.72
CA THR A 248 -10.14 25.08 10.31
C THR A 248 -8.80 24.79 9.63
N HIS A 249 -8.77 24.78 8.29
CA HIS A 249 -7.50 24.66 7.56
C HIS A 249 -6.45 25.70 8.00
N MET A 250 -6.90 26.91 8.33
CA MET A 250 -6.01 27.98 8.77
C MET A 250 -5.45 27.72 10.16
N SER A 251 -6.25 27.22 11.11
CA SER A 251 -5.76 26.98 12.47
C SER A 251 -4.84 25.76 12.59
N LEU A 252 -4.94 24.79 11.68
CA LEU A 252 -4.12 23.57 11.68
C LEU A 252 -2.84 23.65 10.84
N ARG A 253 -2.65 24.72 10.05
CA ARG A 253 -1.51 24.85 9.14
C ARG A 253 -0.15 24.75 9.84
N GLU A 254 -0.06 25.20 11.09
CA GLU A 254 1.18 25.20 11.89
C GLU A 254 1.51 23.79 12.35
N CYS A 255 0.51 23.04 12.83
CA CYS A 255 0.66 21.63 13.18
C CYS A 255 1.21 20.80 12.02
N VAL A 256 0.73 21.01 10.77
CA VAL A 256 1.27 20.32 9.59
C VAL A 256 2.78 20.53 9.41
N VAL A 257 3.28 21.73 9.72
CA VAL A 257 4.70 22.05 9.62
C VAL A 257 5.48 21.46 10.79
N GLU A 258 4.93 21.54 11.99
CA GLU A 258 5.50 20.97 13.21
C GLU A 258 5.68 19.46 13.08
N GLU A 259 4.61 18.70 12.78
CA GLU A 259 4.71 17.24 12.63
C GLU A 259 5.66 16.82 11.50
N ALA A 260 5.74 17.63 10.44
CA ALA A 260 6.69 17.35 9.36
C ALA A 260 8.16 17.51 9.82
N TYR A 261 8.45 18.43 10.75
CA TYR A 261 9.77 18.55 11.35
C TYR A 261 10.04 17.46 12.38
N GLU A 262 9.05 17.06 13.17
CA GLU A 262 9.21 15.95 14.13
C GLU A 262 9.48 14.61 13.41
N VAL A 263 8.82 14.35 12.28
CA VAL A 263 9.16 13.21 11.40
C VAL A 263 10.62 13.28 10.94
N VAL A 264 11.11 14.46 10.53
CA VAL A 264 12.52 14.63 10.13
C VAL A 264 13.45 14.35 11.31
N ASP A 265 13.09 14.81 12.50
CA ASP A 265 13.88 14.63 13.72
C ASP A 265 13.94 13.14 14.14
N ALA A 266 12.83 12.41 14.08
CA ALA A 266 12.78 10.97 14.31
C ALA A 266 13.69 10.19 13.32
N ILE A 267 13.66 10.55 12.04
CA ILE A 267 14.54 9.96 11.01
C ILE A 267 16.01 10.23 11.33
N GLU A 268 16.37 11.47 11.70
CA GLU A 268 17.76 11.84 12.00
C GLU A 268 18.31 11.11 13.23
N ASN A 269 17.44 10.81 14.20
CA ASN A 269 17.79 10.10 15.42
C ASN A 269 17.79 8.57 15.25
N ASN A 270 17.35 8.04 14.10
CA ASN A 270 17.05 6.62 13.88
C ASN A 270 16.10 6.06 14.95
N ASP A 271 15.17 6.89 15.42
CA ASP A 271 14.18 6.52 16.42
C ASP A 271 12.94 5.97 15.70
N VAL A 272 12.87 4.65 15.60
CA VAL A 272 11.79 3.98 14.84
C VAL A 272 10.45 4.13 15.55
N ASP A 273 10.44 4.07 16.89
CA ASP A 273 9.20 4.18 17.66
C ASP A 273 8.63 5.59 17.54
N ASN A 274 9.48 6.62 17.70
CA ASN A 274 9.05 8.00 17.48
C ASN A 274 8.65 8.23 16.01
N LEU A 275 9.36 7.64 15.05
CA LEU A 275 8.99 7.78 13.63
C LEU A 275 7.57 7.26 13.35
N VAL A 276 7.15 6.18 14.00
CA VAL A 276 5.77 5.67 13.89
C VAL A 276 4.76 6.66 14.46
N GLU A 277 5.06 7.25 15.63
CA GLU A 277 4.22 8.26 16.29
C GLU A 277 4.05 9.50 15.40
N GLU A 278 5.15 10.12 14.96
CA GLU A 278 5.11 11.37 14.18
C GLU A 278 4.51 11.18 12.78
N LEU A 279 4.71 10.01 12.15
CA LEU A 279 4.02 9.68 10.89
C LEU A 279 2.52 9.54 11.11
N GLY A 280 2.10 9.04 12.28
CA GLY A 280 0.71 9.00 12.71
C GLY A 280 0.11 10.40 12.86
N ASP A 281 0.82 11.32 13.51
CA ASP A 281 0.37 12.70 13.71
C ASP A 281 0.34 13.49 12.38
N LEU A 282 1.32 13.29 11.51
CA LEU A 282 1.28 13.87 10.17
C LEU A 282 0.10 13.29 9.34
N LEU A 283 -0.18 11.99 9.45
CA LEU A 283 -1.35 11.36 8.82
C LEU A 283 -2.66 11.92 9.39
N LEU A 284 -2.74 12.14 10.71
CA LEU A 284 -3.87 12.78 11.37
C LEU A 284 -4.17 14.12 10.70
N GLN A 285 -3.16 14.95 10.41
CA GLN A 285 -3.39 16.23 9.72
C GLN A 285 -4.03 16.04 8.35
N VAL A 286 -3.61 15.04 7.56
CA VAL A 286 -4.21 14.76 6.24
C VAL A 286 -5.68 14.36 6.39
N VAL A 287 -6.00 13.50 7.35
CA VAL A 287 -7.39 13.08 7.62
C VAL A 287 -8.22 14.26 8.13
N PHE A 288 -7.69 15.08 9.03
CA PHE A 288 -8.36 16.23 9.61
C PHE A 288 -8.71 17.27 8.54
N HIS A 289 -7.75 17.66 7.70
CA HIS A 289 -8.00 18.56 6.57
C HIS A 289 -9.02 17.95 5.58
N SER A 290 -8.93 16.65 5.30
CA SER A 290 -9.90 15.99 4.41
C SER A 290 -11.32 15.99 4.98
N GLN A 291 -11.46 15.82 6.30
CA GLN A 291 -12.75 15.87 6.98
C GLN A 291 -13.34 17.30 6.95
N ILE A 292 -12.55 18.34 7.22
CA ILE A 292 -12.98 19.75 7.10
C ILE A 292 -13.47 20.04 5.68
N ALA A 293 -12.69 19.64 4.67
CA ALA A 293 -13.05 19.87 3.27
C ALA A 293 -14.32 19.13 2.86
N ALA A 294 -14.55 17.93 3.40
CA ALA A 294 -15.75 17.15 3.15
C ALA A 294 -17.00 17.81 3.77
N GLU A 295 -16.88 18.35 4.98
CA GLU A 295 -17.93 19.12 5.65
C GLU A 295 -18.31 20.39 4.88
N GLU A 296 -17.32 21.04 4.26
CA GLU A 296 -17.52 22.23 3.43
C GLU A 296 -17.94 21.91 1.98
N GLY A 297 -17.95 20.64 1.59
CA GLY A 297 -18.37 20.18 0.26
C GLY A 297 -17.35 20.40 -0.86
N TYR A 298 -16.06 20.54 -0.54
CA TYR A 298 -15.00 20.78 -1.52
C TYR A 298 -14.37 19.49 -2.06
N PHE A 299 -13.88 18.63 -1.17
CA PHE A 299 -13.27 17.33 -1.50
C PHE A 299 -13.28 16.44 -0.26
N ASN A 300 -13.05 15.13 -0.43
CA ASN A 300 -12.91 14.17 0.68
C ASN A 300 -11.56 13.45 0.66
N PHE A 301 -11.36 12.54 1.61
CA PHE A 301 -10.11 11.78 1.72
C PHE A 301 -9.85 10.89 0.49
N GLU A 302 -10.91 10.33 -0.11
CA GLU A 302 -10.82 9.55 -1.34
C GLU A 302 -10.32 10.38 -2.53
N ASP A 303 -10.69 11.66 -2.61
CA ASP A 303 -10.18 12.58 -3.64
C ASP A 303 -8.66 12.81 -3.47
N VAL A 304 -8.18 12.92 -2.22
CA VAL A 304 -6.74 13.04 -1.90
C VAL A 304 -6.00 11.77 -2.36
N ILE A 305 -6.49 10.58 -1.99
CA ILE A 305 -5.92 9.29 -2.42
C ILE A 305 -5.94 9.19 -3.95
N ALA A 306 -7.08 9.44 -4.58
CA ALA A 306 -7.21 9.35 -6.03
C ALA A 306 -6.23 10.30 -6.74
N GLY A 307 -6.03 11.50 -6.20
CA GLY A 307 -5.06 12.48 -6.69
C GLY A 307 -3.62 11.95 -6.65
N ILE A 308 -3.18 11.39 -5.51
CA ILE A 308 -1.82 10.83 -5.39
C ILE A 308 -1.65 9.54 -6.21
N CYS A 309 -2.62 8.61 -6.20
CA CYS A 309 -2.54 7.37 -6.97
C CYS A 309 -2.46 7.65 -8.47
N LYS A 310 -3.33 8.51 -9.02
CA LYS A 310 -3.27 8.90 -10.45
C LYS A 310 -1.90 9.46 -10.84
N LYS A 311 -1.34 10.30 -9.96
CA LYS A 311 0.00 10.89 -10.14
C LYS A 311 1.11 9.86 -10.05
N LEU A 312 1.00 8.86 -9.18
CA LEU A 312 2.00 7.79 -9.07
C LEU A 312 1.93 6.84 -10.26
N TYR A 313 0.73 6.48 -10.74
CA TYR A 313 0.54 5.71 -11.96
C TYR A 313 1.10 6.43 -13.18
N SER A 314 0.82 7.74 -13.34
CA SER A 314 1.30 8.52 -14.48
C SER A 314 2.83 8.67 -14.50
N ARG A 315 3.48 8.74 -13.34
CA ARG A 315 4.91 9.00 -13.21
C ARG A 315 5.79 7.77 -13.06
N HIS A 316 5.20 6.59 -12.85
CA HIS A 316 5.90 5.30 -12.89
C HIS A 316 5.40 4.42 -14.04
N PRO A 317 5.44 4.90 -15.30
CA PRO A 317 4.99 4.09 -16.42
C PRO A 317 5.83 2.82 -16.55
N HIS A 318 7.06 2.77 -16.03
CA HIS A 318 7.90 1.57 -16.08
C HIS A 318 7.50 0.46 -15.10
N VAL A 319 6.71 0.81 -14.08
CA VAL A 319 6.14 -0.17 -13.15
C VAL A 319 4.79 -0.69 -13.65
N PHE A 320 4.01 0.18 -14.31
CA PHE A 320 2.59 -0.10 -14.63
C PHE A 320 2.27 -0.22 -16.12
N LEU A 321 3.19 0.16 -17.00
CA LEU A 321 3.10 0.04 -18.45
C LEU A 321 4.35 -0.67 -18.98
N ASP A 322 4.30 -1.09 -20.24
CA ASP A 322 5.38 -1.84 -20.91
C ASP A 322 6.60 -0.96 -21.29
N SER A 323 6.78 0.18 -20.60
CA SER A 323 7.95 1.05 -20.78
C SER A 323 9.10 0.53 -19.91
N LYS A 324 10.31 0.45 -20.47
CA LYS A 324 11.49 0.03 -19.70
C LYS A 324 12.20 1.26 -19.18
N ALA A 325 12.40 1.34 -17.86
CA ALA A 325 13.48 2.12 -17.26
C ALA A 325 14.52 1.11 -16.77
N HIS A 326 15.74 1.20 -17.28
CA HIS A 326 16.79 0.22 -17.04
C HIS A 326 17.58 0.51 -15.77
N ASP A 327 17.54 1.74 -15.24
CA ASP A 327 18.21 2.15 -14.01
C ASP A 327 17.51 3.32 -13.27
N GLU A 328 18.01 3.65 -12.07
CA GLU A 328 17.53 4.73 -11.20
C GLU A 328 17.62 6.11 -11.87
N THR A 329 18.65 6.33 -12.70
CA THR A 329 18.88 7.64 -13.33
C THR A 329 17.84 7.90 -14.41
N GLU A 330 17.54 6.89 -15.23
CA GLU A 330 16.50 6.92 -16.25
C GLU A 330 15.10 7.05 -15.63
N ALA A 331 14.84 6.35 -14.52
CA ALA A 331 13.58 6.48 -13.78
C ALA A 331 13.38 7.92 -13.25
N LYS A 332 14.43 8.53 -12.70
CA LYS A 332 14.39 9.91 -12.18
C LYS A 332 14.23 10.96 -13.28
N LEU A 333 14.90 10.80 -14.42
CA LEU A 333 14.73 11.70 -15.57
C LEU A 333 13.30 11.64 -16.12
N ASN A 334 12.76 10.44 -16.30
CA ASN A 334 11.37 10.25 -16.72
C ASN A 334 10.39 10.88 -15.74
N TRP A 335 10.63 10.76 -14.43
CA TRP A 335 9.81 11.37 -13.38
C TRP A 335 9.77 12.90 -13.50
N ASP A 336 10.93 13.54 -13.65
CA ASP A 336 11.02 14.99 -13.76
C ASP A 336 10.43 15.52 -15.07
N GLU A 337 10.62 14.82 -16.20
CA GLU A 337 9.99 15.17 -17.48
C GLU A 337 8.46 15.10 -17.44
N ILE A 338 7.89 14.04 -16.84
CA ILE A 338 6.43 13.89 -16.71
C ILE A 338 5.85 14.97 -15.79
N LYS A 339 6.54 15.27 -14.68
CA LYS A 339 6.18 16.33 -13.73
C LYS A 339 6.17 17.72 -14.39
N GLU A 340 7.07 17.98 -15.32
CA GLU A 340 7.11 19.23 -16.08
C GLU A 340 5.97 19.33 -17.11
N LYS A 341 5.61 18.23 -17.77
CA LYS A 341 4.47 18.17 -18.71
C LYS A 341 3.10 18.35 -18.02
N GLU A 342 2.96 17.89 -16.78
CA GLU A 342 1.72 18.02 -15.98
C GLU A 342 1.44 19.46 -15.53
N LYS A 343 2.48 20.28 -15.33
CA LYS A 343 2.34 21.67 -14.90
C LYS A 343 2.07 22.55 -16.13
N LYS A 344 0.83 23.03 -16.27
CA LYS A 344 0.42 24.06 -17.26
C LYS A 344 1.01 25.46 -16.99
N THR A 345 2.26 25.54 -16.57
CA THR A 345 2.97 26.82 -16.36
C THR A 345 3.60 27.27 -17.66
N SER A 346 3.24 28.47 -18.11
CA SER A 346 3.58 29.01 -19.42
C SER A 346 4.91 29.77 -19.41
N SER A 347 5.43 30.12 -18.22
CA SER A 347 6.70 30.83 -18.06
C SER A 347 7.56 30.31 -16.90
N TYR A 348 8.88 30.53 -16.99
CA TYR A 348 9.82 30.22 -15.91
C TYR A 348 9.59 31.08 -14.66
N THR A 349 9.10 32.32 -14.82
CA THR A 349 8.70 33.17 -13.71
C THR A 349 7.52 32.57 -12.93
N GLU A 350 6.50 32.04 -13.62
CA GLU A 350 5.41 31.31 -12.97
C GLU A 350 5.91 30.05 -12.25
N LYS A 351 6.91 29.36 -12.82
CA LYS A 351 7.54 28.22 -12.15
C LYS A 351 8.22 28.65 -10.84
N ILE A 352 9.00 29.73 -10.85
CA ILE A 352 9.67 30.25 -9.64
C ILE A 352 8.65 30.77 -8.62
N ALA A 353 7.64 31.53 -9.07
CA ALA A 353 6.56 32.05 -8.23
C ALA A 353 5.67 30.96 -7.64
N GLY A 354 5.55 29.80 -8.31
CA GLY A 354 4.84 28.63 -7.82
C GLY A 354 5.57 27.84 -6.72
N ILE A 355 6.73 28.32 -6.23
CA ILE A 355 7.34 27.79 -5.01
C ILE A 355 6.57 28.33 -3.80
N PRO A 356 6.00 27.47 -2.93
CA PRO A 356 5.19 27.92 -1.80
C PRO A 356 5.91 28.95 -0.93
N GLN A 357 5.23 30.07 -0.66
CA GLN A 357 5.76 31.14 0.18
C GLN A 357 5.87 30.74 1.66
N SER A 358 5.10 29.74 2.08
CA SER A 358 5.11 29.19 3.45
C SER A 358 6.33 28.29 3.74
N MET A 359 7.16 27.97 2.74
CA MET A 359 8.42 27.29 2.99
C MET A 359 9.36 28.21 3.77
N SER A 360 10.20 27.61 4.61
CA SER A 360 11.33 28.30 5.23
C SER A 360 12.14 29.07 4.17
N PRO A 361 12.66 30.27 4.50
CA PRO A 361 13.42 31.09 3.56
C PRO A 361 14.60 30.35 2.92
N LEU A 362 15.26 29.45 3.66
CA LEU A 362 16.42 28.70 3.17
C LEU A 362 16.04 27.65 2.11
N THR A 363 15.08 26.76 2.38
CA THR A 363 14.56 25.80 1.40
C THR A 363 13.90 26.49 0.22
N ARG A 364 13.21 27.62 0.45
CA ARG A 364 12.63 28.42 -0.63
C ARG A 364 13.73 28.97 -1.54
N GLY A 365 14.78 29.59 -0.98
CA GLY A 365 15.95 30.05 -1.71
C GLY A 365 16.61 28.92 -2.52
N TYR A 366 16.79 27.76 -1.89
CA TYR A 366 17.35 26.56 -2.53
C TYR A 366 16.55 26.17 -3.77
N LYS A 367 15.22 26.08 -3.66
CA LYS A 367 14.34 25.71 -4.79
C LYS A 367 14.29 26.78 -5.87
N ILE A 368 14.32 28.07 -5.51
CA ILE A 368 14.37 29.18 -6.47
C ILE A 368 15.61 29.02 -7.35
N GLN A 369 16.78 28.82 -6.72
CA GLN A 369 18.05 28.66 -7.41
C GLN A 369 18.10 27.36 -8.23
N SER A 370 17.55 26.24 -7.73
CA SER A 370 17.43 25.01 -8.52
C SER A 370 16.64 25.21 -9.81
N LYS A 371 15.50 25.93 -9.75
CA LYS A 371 14.70 26.23 -10.96
C LYS A 371 15.40 27.19 -11.91
N ALA A 372 16.16 28.15 -11.39
CA ALA A 372 16.98 29.02 -12.23
C ALA A 372 18.08 28.22 -12.94
N ALA A 373 18.67 27.23 -12.25
CA ALA A 373 19.70 26.37 -12.84
C ALA A 373 19.18 25.48 -13.97
N GLU A 374 17.94 25.01 -13.90
CA GLU A 374 17.29 24.21 -14.96
C GLU A 374 17.25 24.93 -16.32
N VAL A 375 17.28 26.27 -16.35
CA VAL A 375 17.33 27.06 -17.60
C VAL A 375 18.74 27.50 -17.99
N GLY A 376 19.77 26.97 -17.32
CA GLY A 376 21.16 27.33 -17.55
C GLY A 376 21.60 28.63 -16.89
N PHE A 377 20.78 29.23 -16.00
CA PHE A 377 21.22 30.34 -15.14
C PHE A 377 21.94 29.77 -13.92
N ASP A 378 23.14 29.22 -14.16
CA ASP A 378 23.97 28.63 -13.10
C ASP A 378 25.46 28.64 -13.44
N TRP A 379 26.28 28.47 -12.41
CA TRP A 379 27.72 28.28 -12.57
C TRP A 379 28.05 26.87 -13.06
N PRO A 380 29.16 26.67 -13.81
CA PRO A 380 29.53 25.36 -14.32
C PRO A 380 29.96 24.37 -13.22
N ASN A 381 30.38 24.87 -12.05
CA ASN A 381 30.73 24.06 -10.89
C ASN A 381 30.73 24.90 -9.60
N ALA A 382 30.87 24.22 -8.46
CA ALA A 382 30.83 24.82 -7.13
C ALA A 382 31.85 25.94 -6.87
N SER A 383 32.94 26.03 -7.64
CA SER A 383 33.94 27.09 -7.42
C SER A 383 33.38 28.49 -7.68
N GLY A 384 32.45 28.64 -8.62
CA GLY A 384 31.75 29.90 -8.87
C GLY A 384 30.90 30.33 -7.68
N ALA A 385 30.17 29.38 -7.07
CA ALA A 385 29.41 29.65 -5.86
C ALA A 385 30.30 30.03 -4.67
N VAL A 386 31.47 29.39 -4.49
CA VAL A 386 32.44 29.76 -3.45
C VAL A 386 32.99 31.16 -3.66
N LEU A 387 33.29 31.54 -4.90
CA LEU A 387 33.75 32.90 -5.21
C LEU A 387 32.67 33.93 -4.87
N LYS A 388 31.41 33.65 -5.21
CA LYS A 388 30.31 34.55 -4.86
C LYS A 388 30.14 34.69 -3.36
N VAL A 389 30.23 33.61 -2.58
CA VAL A 389 30.22 33.72 -1.10
C VAL A 389 31.33 34.63 -0.58
N LYS A 390 32.53 34.60 -1.17
CA LYS A 390 33.64 35.50 -0.77
C LYS A 390 33.38 36.96 -1.16
N GLU A 391 32.76 37.17 -2.31
CA GLU A 391 32.33 38.48 -2.80
C GLU A 391 31.29 39.10 -1.86
N GLU A 392 30.22 38.37 -1.53
CA GLU A 392 29.18 38.85 -0.59
C GLU A 392 29.75 39.14 0.81
N ILE A 393 30.74 38.38 1.27
CA ILE A 393 31.45 38.70 2.52
C ILE A 393 32.16 40.05 2.41
N ALA A 394 32.80 40.34 1.28
CA ALA A 394 33.49 41.61 1.08
C ALA A 394 32.49 42.78 1.02
N GLU A 395 31.39 42.62 0.28
CA GLU A 395 30.32 43.62 0.17
C GLU A 395 29.66 43.91 1.53
N LEU A 396 29.39 42.87 2.32
CA LEU A 396 28.92 43.01 3.70
C LEU A 396 29.90 43.77 4.60
N MET A 397 31.21 43.49 4.48
CA MET A 397 32.23 44.20 5.27
C MET A 397 32.35 45.67 4.86
N GLU A 398 32.24 45.99 3.58
CA GLU A 398 32.18 47.38 3.10
C GLU A 398 30.93 48.11 3.62
N ALA A 399 29.77 47.47 3.56
CA ALA A 399 28.52 48.02 4.11
C ALA A 399 28.65 48.26 5.63
N TYR A 400 29.26 47.34 6.36
CA TYR A 400 29.53 47.46 7.80
C TYR A 400 30.43 48.66 8.13
N GLU A 401 31.48 48.91 7.34
CA GLU A 401 32.35 50.09 7.52
C GLU A 401 31.58 51.40 7.38
N THR A 402 30.55 51.45 6.53
CA THR A 402 29.69 52.62 6.34
C THR A 402 28.59 52.76 7.41
N MET A 403 28.39 51.74 8.27
CA MET A 403 27.32 51.66 9.29
C MET A 403 25.91 51.90 8.75
N ASP A 404 25.68 51.59 7.47
CA ASP A 404 24.37 51.72 6.83
C ASP A 404 23.53 50.46 7.11
N ALA A 405 22.65 50.55 8.11
CA ALA A 405 21.86 49.41 8.57
C ALA A 405 21.00 48.76 7.48
N VAL A 406 20.48 49.54 6.52
CA VAL A 406 19.66 49.00 5.43
C VAL A 406 20.52 48.19 4.48
N LYS A 407 21.69 48.72 4.09
CA LYS A 407 22.62 47.99 3.25
C LYS A 407 23.16 46.75 3.95
N ILE A 408 23.50 46.84 5.23
CA ILE A 408 23.95 45.68 6.01
C ILE A 408 22.90 44.56 5.99
N GLU A 409 21.61 44.89 6.12
CA GLU A 409 20.52 43.91 6.03
C GLU A 409 20.43 43.27 4.63
N ASP A 410 20.53 44.08 3.57
CA ASP A 410 20.54 43.60 2.18
C ASP A 410 21.73 42.65 1.93
N GLU A 411 22.95 43.05 2.29
CA GLU A 411 24.17 42.24 2.09
C GLU A 411 24.18 40.95 2.95
N ILE A 412 23.56 40.96 4.14
CA ILE A 412 23.35 39.72 4.92
C ILE A 412 22.43 38.77 4.16
N GLY A 413 21.37 39.30 3.54
CA GLY A 413 20.45 38.53 2.71
C GLY A 413 21.17 37.88 1.53
N ASP A 414 21.98 38.64 0.81
CA ASP A 414 22.73 38.15 -0.36
C ASP A 414 23.81 37.15 0.02
N LEU A 415 24.51 37.35 1.14
CA LEU A 415 25.43 36.35 1.70
C LEU A 415 24.73 35.03 2.02
N ILE A 416 23.58 35.07 2.69
CA ILE A 416 22.79 33.86 2.98
C ILE A 416 22.35 33.20 1.67
N PHE A 417 21.90 33.98 0.68
CA PHE A 417 21.51 33.49 -0.63
C PHE A 417 22.68 32.81 -1.38
N ALA A 418 23.88 33.37 -1.30
CA ALA A 418 25.10 32.78 -1.87
C ALA A 418 25.49 31.47 -1.15
N ILE A 419 25.37 31.41 0.18
CA ILE A 419 25.61 30.19 0.96
C ILE A 419 24.61 29.08 0.58
N ILE A 420 23.33 29.42 0.41
CA ILE A 420 22.31 28.47 -0.07
C ILE A 420 22.70 27.92 -1.46
N ASN A 421 23.23 28.76 -2.34
CA ASN A 421 23.65 28.34 -3.68
C ASN A 421 24.83 27.38 -3.62
N PHE A 422 25.80 27.66 -2.74
CA PHE A 422 26.89 26.74 -2.49
C PHE A 422 26.40 25.39 -1.93
N ALA A 423 25.47 25.40 -0.98
CA ALA A 423 24.86 24.19 -0.43
C ALA A 423 24.14 23.37 -1.53
N ARG A 424 23.44 24.04 -2.46
CA ARG A 424 22.81 23.41 -3.63
C ARG A 424 23.80 22.70 -4.53
N PHE A 425 24.96 23.29 -4.82
CA PHE A 425 26.01 22.60 -5.58
C PHE A 425 26.53 21.33 -4.89
N MET A 426 26.46 21.27 -3.56
CA MET A 426 26.83 20.09 -2.78
C MET A 426 25.68 19.11 -2.58
N GLY A 427 24.47 19.41 -3.06
CA GLY A 427 23.27 18.60 -2.83
C GLY A 427 22.78 18.62 -1.38
N ILE A 428 23.11 19.67 -0.62
CA ILE A 428 22.79 19.79 0.81
C ILE A 428 21.60 20.73 0.98
N ASN A 429 20.52 20.25 1.63
CA ASN A 429 19.41 21.13 2.02
C ASN A 429 19.85 22.05 3.19
N PRO A 430 19.74 23.38 3.04
CA PRO A 430 20.23 24.33 4.03
C PRO A 430 19.45 24.34 5.35
N ASP A 431 18.13 24.11 5.35
CA ASP A 431 17.36 24.01 6.60
C ASP A 431 17.77 22.78 7.42
N ILE A 432 17.93 21.64 6.74
CA ILE A 432 18.39 20.40 7.38
C ILE A 432 19.80 20.60 7.97
N ALA A 433 20.70 21.23 7.20
CA ALA A 433 22.07 21.49 7.66
C ALA A 433 22.12 22.46 8.86
N LEU A 434 21.30 23.50 8.85
CA LEU A 434 21.20 24.44 9.96
C LEU A 434 20.56 23.78 11.19
N ASN A 435 19.51 22.97 11.01
CA ASN A 435 18.88 22.24 12.12
C ASN A 435 19.89 21.33 12.84
N LYS A 436 20.69 20.55 12.09
CA LYS A 436 21.81 19.77 12.65
C LYS A 436 22.82 20.62 13.43
N THR A 437 23.06 21.84 12.99
CA THR A 437 23.98 22.76 13.66
C THR A 437 23.37 23.30 14.95
N ASN A 438 22.07 23.62 14.95
CA ASN A 438 21.32 24.04 16.14
C ASN A 438 21.29 22.92 17.19
N LYS A 439 20.95 21.68 16.81
CA LYS A 439 20.98 20.51 17.71
C LYS A 439 22.37 20.32 18.33
N LYS A 440 23.42 20.40 17.52
CA LYS A 440 24.82 20.32 18.00
C LYS A 440 25.16 21.46 18.96
N PHE A 441 24.67 22.67 18.72
CA PHE A 441 24.86 23.80 19.63
C PHE A 441 24.16 23.54 20.97
N ILE A 442 22.89 23.15 20.95
CA ILE A 442 22.09 22.83 22.15
C ILE A 442 22.78 21.74 22.98
N ARG A 443 23.15 20.62 22.35
CA ARG A 443 23.85 19.52 23.03
C ARG A 443 25.14 19.96 23.72
N ARG A 444 25.91 20.84 23.08
CA ARG A 444 27.15 21.39 23.66
C ARG A 444 26.87 22.37 24.78
N PHE A 445 25.84 23.19 24.63
CA PHE A 445 25.42 24.12 25.67
C PHE A 445 24.89 23.39 26.91
N GLU A 446 24.10 22.32 26.74
CA GLU A 446 23.70 21.43 27.83
C GLU A 446 24.91 20.79 28.53
N PHE A 447 25.95 20.43 27.78
CA PHE A 447 27.19 19.94 28.38
C PHE A 447 27.84 21.01 29.25
N ILE A 448 27.89 22.27 28.79
CA ILE A 448 28.38 23.39 29.60
C ILE A 448 27.54 23.50 30.87
N GLU A 449 26.21 23.54 30.75
CA GLU A 449 25.29 23.69 31.88
C GLU A 449 25.46 22.56 32.91
N LYS A 450 25.60 21.30 32.45
CA LYS A 450 25.81 20.13 33.33
C LYS A 450 27.17 20.10 34.02
N ASN A 451 28.19 20.73 33.42
CA ASN A 451 29.57 20.70 33.92
C ASN A 451 30.05 22.05 34.49
N ALA A 452 29.17 23.05 34.56
CA ALA A 452 29.44 24.32 35.21
C ALA A 452 29.53 24.14 36.72
N ASP A 453 30.53 24.75 37.34
CA ASP A 453 30.75 24.74 38.79
C ASP A 453 30.03 25.89 39.52
N LYS A 454 29.40 26.78 38.76
CA LYS A 454 28.61 27.94 39.20
C LYS A 454 27.49 28.22 38.20
N ASP A 455 26.58 29.13 38.56
CA ASP A 455 25.54 29.60 37.64
C ASP A 455 26.18 30.17 36.37
N LEU A 456 25.62 29.84 35.21
CA LEU A 456 26.14 30.29 33.91
C LEU A 456 26.26 31.81 33.84
N LYS A 457 25.39 32.57 34.52
CA LYS A 457 25.44 34.04 34.52
C LYS A 457 26.67 34.61 35.24
N ASP A 458 27.28 33.82 36.11
CA ASP A 458 28.46 34.20 36.90
C ASP A 458 29.77 33.63 36.31
N MET A 459 29.69 32.95 35.16
CA MET A 459 30.85 32.48 34.41
C MET A 459 31.38 33.57 33.48
N THR A 460 32.70 33.61 33.31
CA THR A 460 33.32 34.41 32.24
C THR A 460 33.23 33.66 30.91
N LEU A 461 33.34 34.41 29.79
CA LEU A 461 33.38 33.80 28.46
C LEU A 461 34.53 32.78 28.32
N GLU A 462 35.67 33.05 28.93
CA GLU A 462 36.84 32.16 28.91
C GLU A 462 36.56 30.82 29.60
N GLU A 463 35.81 30.83 30.71
CA GLU A 463 35.40 29.64 31.43
C GLU A 463 34.35 28.84 30.63
N MET A 464 33.39 29.51 30.00
CA MET A 464 32.40 28.87 29.12
C MET A 464 33.07 28.29 27.87
N ASP A 465 34.02 29.00 27.26
CA ASP A 465 34.76 28.54 26.08
C ASP A 465 35.62 27.32 26.39
N TYR A 466 36.18 27.23 27.60
CA TYR A 466 36.88 26.02 28.05
C TYR A 466 35.94 24.80 28.09
N LEU A 467 34.75 24.96 28.69
CA LEU A 467 33.73 23.89 28.71
C LEU A 467 33.19 23.58 27.31
N TRP A 468 33.06 24.58 26.44
CA TRP A 468 32.67 24.41 25.04
C TRP A 468 33.71 23.59 24.27
N GLU A 469 35.00 23.87 24.39
CA GLU A 469 36.07 23.08 23.74
C GLU A 469 36.13 21.65 24.27
N LEU A 470 35.85 21.43 25.57
CA LEU A 470 35.70 20.09 26.13
C LEU A 470 34.51 19.35 25.50
N SER A 471 33.37 20.01 25.32
CA SER A 471 32.17 19.44 24.70
C SER A 471 32.35 19.01 23.24
N LYS A 472 33.42 19.48 22.55
CA LYS A 472 33.74 19.05 21.17
C LYS A 472 34.46 17.70 21.14
N ARG A 473 35.03 17.27 22.26
CA ARG A 473 35.85 16.05 22.39
C ARG A 473 35.06 14.85 22.96
N HIS A 474 33.86 15.11 23.45
CA HIS A 474 32.86 14.15 23.90
C HIS A 474 31.68 14.16 22.91
#